data_AF-A0A5N5VD00-F1
#
_entry.id   AF-A0A5N5VD00-F1
#
_cell.length_a   1.000
_cell.length_b   1.000
_cell.length_c   1.000
_cell.angle_alpha   90.00
_cell.angle_beta   90.00
_cell.angle_gamma   90.00
#
_symmetry.space_group_name_H-M   'P 1'
#
loop_
_entity.id
_entity.type
_entity.pdbx_description
1 polymer ?
#
loop_
_entity_poly.entity_id
_entity_poly.type
_entity_poly.pdbx_seq_one_letter_code
_entity_poly.pdbx_strand_id
1 'polypeptide(L)'
;MCRIVAAIAMAVGIVVPAWGAPVASAQPAPPPPYVDHVEWAKWGDLSSLRVYPTPAGRQASGIFTSAQFEQAWVEVLALSPDADIPGMKPQFQCHWEYAEIAYPGKTSWNLEPWRPEVPYQQMLEAGCNPGGTEEPF
;
A
#
# COMPACT_ATOMS: atom_id res chain seq x y z
N MET A 1 3.54 64.67 -50.22
CA MET A 1 3.57 64.62 -48.75
C MET A 1 3.85 63.19 -48.33
N CYS A 2 4.85 63.01 -47.47
CA CYS A 2 5.30 61.72 -46.94
C CYS A 2 4.18 60.97 -46.22
N ARG A 3 4.09 59.64 -46.41
CA ARG A 3 3.97 58.67 -45.30
C ARG A 3 3.99 57.20 -45.76
N ILE A 4 4.92 56.47 -45.15
CA ILE A 4 5.11 55.01 -45.11
C ILE A 4 3.96 54.36 -44.31
N VAL A 5 3.88 53.01 -44.36
CA VAL A 5 3.39 52.04 -43.33
C VAL A 5 2.26 51.15 -43.90
N ALA A 6 2.21 49.82 -43.75
CA ALA A 6 3.13 48.79 -43.28
C ALA A 6 2.57 47.42 -43.74
N ALA A 7 3.44 46.42 -43.89
CA ALA A 7 3.03 45.03 -44.08
C ALA A 7 2.41 44.49 -42.78
N ILE A 8 1.16 44.02 -42.86
CA ILE A 8 0.48 43.34 -41.75
C ILE A 8 0.96 41.90 -41.73
N ALA A 9 1.83 41.56 -40.78
CA ALA A 9 2.14 40.18 -40.44
C ALA A 9 0.96 39.59 -39.66
N MET A 10 0.25 38.62 -40.25
CA MET A 10 -0.77 37.86 -39.55
C MET A 10 -0.10 36.83 -38.64
N ALA A 11 0.07 37.17 -37.36
CA ALA A 11 0.40 36.20 -36.33
C ALA A 11 -0.84 35.34 -36.05
N VAL A 12 -0.83 34.09 -36.52
CA VAL A 12 -1.81 33.08 -36.11
C VAL A 12 -1.52 32.71 -34.67
N GLY A 13 -2.24 33.35 -33.74
CA GLY A 13 -2.24 32.97 -32.34
C GLY A 13 -2.89 31.60 -32.18
N ILE A 14 -2.10 30.58 -31.83
CA ILE A 14 -2.63 29.31 -31.37
C ILE A 14 -3.24 29.55 -29.99
N VAL A 15 -4.56 29.75 -29.95
CA VAL A 15 -5.33 29.73 -28.71
C VAL A 15 -5.47 28.26 -28.33
N VAL A 16 -4.57 27.77 -27.47
CA VAL A 16 -4.76 26.48 -26.81
C VAL A 16 -5.86 26.68 -25.76
N PRO A 17 -7.04 26.05 -25.89
CA PRO A 17 -8.00 26.07 -24.81
C PRO A 17 -7.35 25.39 -23.59
N ALA A 18 -7.28 26.08 -22.47
CA ALA A 18 -6.87 25.50 -21.20
C ALA A 18 -8.02 24.61 -20.69
N TRP A 19 -8.07 23.38 -21.19
CA TRP A 19 -8.87 22.33 -20.57
C TRP A 19 -8.21 22.06 -19.22
N GLY A 20 -8.86 22.50 -18.14
CA GLY A 20 -8.41 22.20 -16.79
C GLY A 20 -8.31 20.70 -16.64
N ALA A 21 -7.09 20.17 -16.55
CA ALA A 21 -6.89 18.79 -16.15
C ALA A 21 -7.56 18.59 -14.78
N PRO A 22 -8.23 17.46 -14.53
CA PRO A 22 -8.74 17.18 -13.19
C PRO A 22 -7.56 17.20 -12.23
N VAL A 23 -7.59 18.15 -11.29
CA VAL A 23 -6.66 18.15 -10.16
C VAL A 23 -7.06 16.96 -9.31
N ALA A 24 -6.31 15.85 -9.41
CA ALA A 24 -6.48 14.73 -8.50
C ALA A 24 -6.15 15.24 -7.08
N SER A 25 -7.19 15.49 -6.29
CA SER A 25 -7.01 15.75 -4.86
C SER A 25 -6.66 14.41 -4.21
N ALA A 26 -5.40 14.23 -3.84
CA ALA A 26 -5.03 13.17 -2.91
C ALA A 26 -5.71 13.51 -1.57
N GLN A 27 -6.81 12.83 -1.26
CA GLN A 27 -7.38 12.93 0.07
C GLN A 27 -6.35 12.38 1.06
N PRO A 28 -6.12 13.06 2.20
CA PRO A 28 -5.24 12.51 3.21
C PRO A 28 -5.77 11.15 3.67
N ALA A 29 -4.86 10.20 3.87
CA ALA A 29 -5.24 8.89 4.40
C ALA A 29 -6.01 9.07 5.73
N PRO A 30 -7.01 8.21 6.01
CA PRO A 30 -7.73 8.26 7.28
C PRO A 30 -6.76 8.16 8.48
N PRO A 31 -7.11 8.76 9.63
CA PRO A 31 -6.31 8.58 10.84
C PRO A 31 -6.41 7.14 11.37
N PRO A 32 -5.42 6.68 12.17
CA PRO A 32 -5.46 5.38 12.84
C PRO A 32 -6.63 5.27 13.85
N PRO A 33 -6.98 4.06 14.32
CA PRO A 33 -6.24 2.79 14.17
C PRO A 33 -6.35 2.18 12.77
N TYR A 34 -5.25 1.61 12.30
CA TYR A 34 -5.13 0.87 11.05
C TYR A 34 -5.32 -0.63 11.24
N VAL A 35 -4.97 -1.15 12.42
CA VAL A 35 -5.18 -2.55 12.82
C VAL A 35 -6.32 -2.63 13.85
N ASP A 36 -7.29 -3.49 13.60
CA ASP A 36 -8.42 -3.72 14.52
C ASP A 36 -7.97 -4.64 15.66
N HIS A 37 -7.49 -5.83 15.31
CA HIS A 37 -6.91 -6.80 16.22
C HIS A 37 -5.93 -7.72 15.50
N VAL A 38 -5.24 -8.55 16.28
CA VAL A 38 -4.42 -9.66 15.78
C VAL A 38 -4.75 -10.93 16.52
N GLU A 39 -4.61 -12.08 15.86
CA GLU A 39 -4.88 -13.39 16.45
C GLU A 39 -3.78 -14.37 16.04
N TRP A 40 -3.12 -14.97 17.04
CA TRP A 40 -2.28 -16.14 16.78
C TRP A 40 -3.16 -17.36 16.52
N ALA A 41 -3.00 -17.93 15.34
CA ALA A 41 -3.71 -19.12 14.88
C ALA A 41 -2.71 -20.22 14.46
N LYS A 42 -3.27 -21.36 14.08
CA LYS A 42 -2.53 -22.51 13.55
C LYS A 42 -2.94 -22.81 12.11
N TRP A 43 -1.94 -23.00 11.25
CA TRP A 43 -2.07 -23.55 9.90
C TRP A 43 -1.36 -24.90 9.86
N GLY A 44 -2.11 -25.98 10.05
CA GLY A 44 -1.53 -27.27 10.44
C GLY A 44 -0.82 -27.14 11.80
N ASP A 45 0.43 -27.60 11.88
CA ASP A 45 1.25 -27.47 13.09
C ASP A 45 1.97 -26.11 13.20
N LEU A 46 1.92 -25.30 12.14
CA LEU A 46 2.66 -24.06 12.01
C LEU A 46 1.87 -22.87 12.59
N SER A 47 2.59 -21.90 13.17
CA SER A 47 1.97 -20.68 13.71
C SER A 47 1.75 -19.63 12.61
N SER A 48 0.65 -18.89 12.71
CA SER A 48 0.27 -17.79 11.81
C SER A 48 -0.31 -16.66 12.66
N LEU A 49 0.24 -15.45 12.57
CA LEU A 49 -0.36 -14.26 13.17
C LEU A 49 -1.26 -13.60 12.14
N ARG A 50 -2.57 -13.70 12.34
CA ARG A 50 -3.56 -13.05 11.49
C ARG A 50 -3.71 -11.60 11.93
N VAL A 51 -3.45 -10.66 11.02
CA VAL A 51 -3.65 -9.22 11.25
C VAL A 51 -4.94 -8.78 10.57
N TYR A 52 -5.88 -8.21 11.33
CA TYR A 52 -7.18 -7.79 10.83
C TYR A 52 -7.18 -6.27 10.62
N PRO A 53 -7.18 -5.77 9.37
CA PRO A 53 -7.11 -4.34 9.11
C PRO A 53 -8.49 -3.67 9.30
N THR A 54 -8.49 -2.46 9.85
CA THR A 54 -9.69 -1.61 9.91
C THR A 54 -10.03 -1.07 8.51
N PRO A 55 -11.23 -0.49 8.29
CA PRO A 55 -11.51 0.25 7.05
C PRO A 55 -10.53 1.39 6.77
N ALA A 56 -10.03 2.05 7.82
CA ALA A 56 -8.99 3.08 7.70
C ALA A 56 -7.66 2.47 7.25
N GLY A 57 -7.25 1.34 7.82
CA GLY A 57 -6.06 0.59 7.42
C GLY A 57 -6.11 0.17 5.95
N ARG A 58 -7.23 -0.40 5.50
CA ARG A 58 -7.43 -0.78 4.09
C ARG A 58 -7.34 0.42 3.15
N GLN A 59 -7.93 1.57 3.51
CA GLN A 59 -7.85 2.79 2.71
C GLN A 59 -6.45 3.42 2.70
N ALA A 60 -5.69 3.28 3.78
CA ALA A 60 -4.32 3.79 3.89
C ALA A 60 -3.27 2.88 3.23
N SER A 61 -3.60 1.59 3.04
CA SER A 61 -2.77 0.58 2.38
C SER A 61 -2.61 0.87 0.88
N GLY A 62 -1.51 0.41 0.27
CA GLY A 62 -1.23 0.61 -1.15
C GLY A 62 0.25 0.58 -1.51
N ILE A 63 0.56 0.64 -2.80
CA ILE A 63 1.84 0.28 -3.47
C ILE A 63 3.12 0.99 -3.00
N PHE A 64 3.06 1.84 -1.98
CA PHE A 64 4.22 2.53 -1.43
C PHE A 64 4.21 2.46 0.09
N THR A 65 5.34 2.06 0.66
CA THR A 65 5.58 2.19 2.10
C THR A 65 5.40 3.65 2.52
N SER A 66 4.61 3.86 3.56
CA SER A 66 4.20 5.19 4.01
C SER A 66 4.41 5.35 5.51
N ALA A 67 4.31 6.57 6.03
CA ALA A 67 4.31 6.79 7.47
C ALA A 67 3.19 6.01 8.17
N GLN A 68 2.07 5.76 7.47
CA GLN A 68 0.97 4.94 7.93
C GLN A 68 1.36 3.48 8.09
N PHE A 69 2.22 2.93 7.22
CA PHE A 69 2.73 1.56 7.40
C PHE A 69 3.53 1.42 8.70
N GLU A 70 4.45 2.35 8.99
CA GLU A 70 5.23 2.31 10.23
C GLU A 70 4.33 2.41 11.46
N GLN A 71 3.32 3.27 11.42
CA GLN A 71 2.30 3.38 12.46
C GLN A 71 1.49 2.08 12.61
N ALA A 72 1.07 1.45 11.51
CA ALA A 72 0.34 0.19 11.54
C ALA A 72 1.20 -0.96 12.10
N TRP A 73 2.50 -0.99 11.80
CA TRP A 73 3.43 -1.97 12.38
C TRP A 73 3.58 -1.77 13.90
N VAL A 74 3.65 -0.51 14.37
CA VAL A 74 3.63 -0.21 15.81
C VAL A 74 2.33 -0.70 16.46
N GLU A 75 1.18 -0.57 15.80
CA GLU A 75 -0.10 -1.10 16.28
C GLU A 75 -0.09 -2.64 16.36
N VAL A 76 0.46 -3.34 15.36
CA VAL A 76 0.65 -4.80 15.42
C VAL A 76 1.48 -5.18 16.63
N LEU A 77 2.62 -4.53 16.87
CA LEU A 77 3.50 -4.83 18.00
C LEU A 77 2.89 -4.44 19.36
N ALA A 78 2.02 -3.43 19.41
CA ALA A 78 1.28 -3.10 20.61
C ALA A 78 0.26 -4.19 20.98
N LEU A 79 -0.35 -4.83 19.97
CA LEU A 79 -1.33 -5.90 20.14
C LEU A 79 -0.67 -7.28 20.36
N SER A 80 0.49 -7.53 19.76
CA SER A 80 1.27 -8.77 19.85
C SER A 80 2.77 -8.45 19.88
N PRO A 81 3.34 -8.14 21.06
CA PRO A 81 4.76 -7.78 21.18
C PRO A 81 5.73 -8.88 20.72
N ASP A 82 5.28 -10.13 20.76
CA ASP A 82 6.00 -11.31 20.29
C ASP A 82 6.00 -11.47 18.76
N ALA A 83 5.35 -10.58 18.01
CA ALA A 83 5.37 -10.55 16.55
C ALA A 83 6.67 -9.97 15.96
N ASP A 84 7.56 -9.38 16.79
CA ASP A 84 8.88 -8.86 16.37
C ASP A 84 9.89 -10.00 16.14
N ILE A 85 9.54 -10.89 15.21
CA ILE A 85 10.35 -12.02 14.76
C ILE A 85 10.90 -11.65 13.37
N PRO A 86 12.17 -11.97 13.05
CA PRO A 86 12.73 -11.77 11.72
C PRO A 86 11.80 -12.28 10.61
N GLY A 87 11.62 -11.47 9.57
CA GLY A 87 10.71 -11.77 8.45
C GLY A 87 9.24 -11.36 8.63
N MET A 88 8.75 -11.09 9.85
CA MET A 88 7.34 -10.71 10.07
C MET A 88 7.01 -9.31 9.53
N LYS A 89 7.84 -8.30 9.82
CA LYS A 89 7.63 -6.93 9.32
C LYS A 89 7.67 -6.84 7.79
N PRO A 90 8.64 -7.46 7.08
CA PRO A 90 8.61 -7.51 5.62
C PRO A 90 7.35 -8.17 5.04
N GLN A 91 6.87 -9.27 5.63
CA GLN A 91 5.60 -9.90 5.22
C GLN A 91 4.44 -8.91 5.39
N PHE A 92 4.37 -8.22 6.53
CA PHE A 92 3.35 -7.21 6.78
C PHE A 92 3.44 -6.04 5.79
N GLN A 93 4.65 -5.61 5.43
CA GLN A 93 4.87 -4.59 4.40
C GLN A 93 4.31 -5.02 3.06
N CYS A 94 4.60 -6.26 2.64
CA CYS A 94 4.06 -6.78 1.38
C CYS A 94 2.53 -6.82 1.40
N HIS A 95 1.94 -7.28 2.51
CA HIS A 95 0.48 -7.27 2.65
C HIS A 95 -0.11 -5.86 2.62
N TRP A 96 0.49 -4.92 3.36
CA TRP A 96 0.11 -3.52 3.35
C TRP A 96 0.17 -2.91 1.93
N GLU A 97 1.19 -3.26 1.16
CA GLU A 97 1.38 -2.65 -0.16
C GLU A 97 0.52 -3.28 -1.25
N TYR A 98 0.24 -4.58 -1.14
CA TYR A 98 -0.27 -5.38 -2.26
C TYR A 98 -1.63 -6.04 -2.00
N ALA A 99 -1.95 -6.43 -0.76
CA ALA A 99 -3.09 -7.31 -0.50
C ALA A 99 -4.43 -6.70 -0.94
N GLU A 100 -4.71 -5.44 -0.59
CA GLU A 100 -5.97 -4.79 -0.99
C GLU A 100 -6.08 -4.52 -2.49
N ILE A 101 -4.95 -4.43 -3.20
CA ILE A 101 -4.93 -4.15 -4.64
C ILE A 101 -5.16 -5.44 -5.44
N ALA A 102 -4.46 -6.50 -5.08
CA ALA A 102 -4.51 -7.76 -5.81
C ALA A 102 -5.68 -8.66 -5.37
N TYR A 103 -6.07 -8.57 -4.11
CA TYR A 103 -7.07 -9.43 -3.48
C TYR A 103 -7.91 -8.61 -2.49
N PRO A 104 -8.73 -7.67 -2.98
CA PRO A 104 -9.47 -6.75 -2.11
C PRO A 104 -10.36 -7.51 -1.11
N GLY A 105 -10.36 -7.06 0.14
CA GLY A 105 -11.29 -7.57 1.14
C GLY A 105 -10.92 -8.92 1.78
N LYS A 106 -9.66 -9.37 1.67
CA LYS A 106 -9.15 -10.49 2.50
C LYS A 106 -9.53 -10.28 3.97
N THR A 107 -9.96 -11.32 4.65
CA THR A 107 -10.38 -11.21 6.06
C THR A 107 -9.21 -10.74 6.94
N SER A 108 -8.04 -11.35 6.75
CA SER A 108 -6.80 -11.04 7.46
C SER A 108 -5.58 -11.04 6.53
N TRP A 109 -4.49 -10.44 7.02
CA TRP A 109 -3.15 -10.52 6.47
C TRP A 109 -2.29 -11.36 7.39
N ASN A 110 -1.81 -12.51 6.92
CA ASN A 110 -1.26 -13.55 7.79
C ASN A 110 0.27 -13.46 7.78
N LEU A 111 0.88 -13.36 8.96
CA LEU A 111 2.32 -13.26 9.14
C LEU A 111 2.83 -14.55 9.76
N GLU A 112 3.74 -15.22 9.08
CA GLU A 112 4.11 -16.59 9.41
C GLU A 112 5.62 -16.67 9.71
N PRO A 113 6.01 -16.89 10.98
CA PRO A 113 7.42 -16.82 11.39
C PRO A 113 8.28 -17.98 10.86
N TRP A 114 7.66 -19.01 10.27
CA TRP A 114 8.33 -20.16 9.68
C TRP A 114 8.65 -19.96 8.19
N ARG A 115 8.14 -18.88 7.56
CA ARG A 115 8.47 -18.56 6.18
C ARG A 115 9.94 -18.13 6.07
N PRO A 116 10.63 -18.49 4.97
CA PRO A 116 12.01 -18.09 4.79
C PRO A 116 12.12 -16.57 4.65
N GLU A 117 13.14 -16.00 5.28
CA GLU A 117 13.53 -14.61 5.03
C GLU A 117 14.13 -14.51 3.62
N VAL A 118 13.41 -13.82 2.73
CA VAL A 118 13.81 -13.60 1.33
C VAL A 118 13.88 -12.11 1.02
N PRO A 119 14.63 -11.70 -0.02
CA PRO A 119 14.57 -10.33 -0.51
C PRO A 119 13.14 -9.92 -0.86
N TYR A 120 12.79 -8.65 -0.63
CA TYR A 120 11.41 -8.14 -0.81
C TYR A 120 10.82 -8.46 -2.19
N GLN A 121 11.64 -8.39 -3.24
CA GLN A 121 11.21 -8.74 -4.60
C GLN A 121 10.71 -10.19 -4.72
N GLN A 122 11.39 -11.15 -4.07
CA GLN A 122 10.95 -12.55 -4.06
C GLN A 122 9.69 -12.74 -3.22
N MET A 123 9.52 -11.93 -2.16
CA MET A 123 8.29 -11.93 -1.35
C MET A 123 7.09 -11.47 -2.17
N LEU A 124 7.23 -10.39 -2.97
CA LEU A 124 6.21 -9.94 -3.90
C LEU A 124 5.88 -10.98 -4.97
N GLU A 125 6.90 -11.59 -5.58
CA GLU A 125 6.73 -12.66 -6.59
C GLU A 125 5.99 -13.88 -6.04
N ALA A 126 6.12 -14.15 -4.74
CA ALA A 126 5.44 -15.22 -4.03
C ALA A 126 4.09 -14.80 -3.41
N GLY A 127 3.52 -13.64 -3.78
CA GLY A 127 2.22 -13.21 -3.25
C GLY A 127 2.25 -12.86 -1.76
N CYS A 128 3.40 -12.37 -1.27
CA CYS A 128 3.72 -12.04 0.12
C CYS A 128 4.08 -13.20 1.04
N ASN A 129 3.83 -14.44 0.63
CA ASN A 129 3.93 -15.62 1.49
C ASN A 129 4.86 -16.70 0.91
N PRO A 130 6.18 -16.48 0.88
CA PRO A 130 7.13 -17.43 0.30
C PRO A 130 7.22 -18.74 1.09
N GLY A 131 7.68 -19.80 0.42
CA GLY A 131 8.25 -20.99 1.07
C GLY A 131 7.29 -22.03 1.64
N GLY A 132 6.01 -22.04 1.27
CA GLY A 132 5.08 -23.07 1.73
C GLY A 132 3.66 -22.93 1.20
N THR A 133 2.74 -23.73 1.72
CA THR A 133 1.32 -23.56 1.45
C THR A 133 0.81 -22.26 2.07
N GLU A 134 -0.17 -21.64 1.43
CA GLU A 134 -0.83 -20.45 1.96
C GLU A 134 -2.07 -20.84 2.75
N GLU A 135 -2.20 -20.28 3.94
CA GLU A 135 -3.45 -20.27 4.68
C GLU A 135 -4.49 -19.41 3.92
N PRO A 136 -5.68 -19.94 3.56
CA PRO A 136 -6.72 -19.15 2.89
C PRO A 136 -7.25 -18.01 3.76
N PHE A 137 -7.75 -16.94 3.13
CA PHE A 137 -8.22 -15.71 3.77
C PHE A 137 -9.48 -15.11 3.11
#